data_AF-A0A1S8X376-F1
#
_entry.id   AF-A0A1S8X376-F1
#
_cell.length_a   1.000
_cell.length_b   1.000
_cell.length_c   1.000
_cell.angle_alpha   90.00
_cell.angle_beta   90.00
_cell.angle_gamma   90.00
#
_symmetry.space_group_name_H-M   'P 1'
#
loop_
_entity.id
_entity.type
_entity.pdbx_description
1 polymer ?
#
loop_
_entity_poly.entity_id
_entity_poly.type
_entity_poly.pdbx_seq_one_letter_code
_entity_poly.pdbx_strand_id
1 'polypeptide(L)'
;KQACALRLFVTESFAEPGLWIAAASQNAFDTGAGLSVLFTYATYMSRSAGITKYSVFIPMMNNLVSLYASITIFSTVFSTLIDEDGAMTRSAILQIMQQSGPGSTGLTFTWIPVLFSKVGILGRVLCALFFLCLTFAGISSLLANIQVYVLTAKEIGVVLLAYFSVCCTGVLNELFKLITLQLHRISVPHRIAVAGSLLACVIVGLPSAIKLEILENQDNTWGYALIVSGMVLTGLVIVYNPVRFRRIIINNFGTNDWPVPIIWIGIISVVVPVIFVFLIVWWIYDYIREAERWYDVTWTSVTLTLIEWLVVLVVILIINFVVVRIKRDLYVETRKYGSDPHNPETYEKDSILTIKTVRVPKKSVDSVRTV
;
A
#
# COMPACT_ATOMS: atom_id res chain seq x y z
N LYS A 1 7.01 6.98 -14.78
CA LYS A 1 6.01 5.89 -14.66
C LYS A 1 5.12 5.73 -15.91
N GLN A 2 4.72 6.80 -16.63
CA GLN A 2 3.91 6.73 -17.88
C GLN A 2 4.67 6.23 -19.13
N ALA A 3 5.98 6.44 -19.22
CA ALA A 3 6.79 5.97 -20.36
C ALA A 3 6.82 4.43 -20.52
N CYS A 4 6.54 3.68 -19.44
CA CYS A 4 6.57 2.21 -19.44
C CYS A 4 5.45 1.59 -20.31
N ALA A 5 4.25 2.19 -20.32
CA ALA A 5 3.12 1.68 -21.09
C ALA A 5 3.33 1.80 -22.61
N LEU A 6 4.16 2.75 -23.04
CA LEU A 6 4.41 3.08 -24.43
C LEU A 6 5.59 2.31 -25.05
N ARG A 7 6.48 1.76 -24.20
CA ARG A 7 7.69 1.02 -24.62
C ARG A 7 7.43 -0.48 -24.90
N LEU A 8 6.22 -0.97 -24.58
CA LEU A 8 5.81 -2.38 -24.72
C LEU A 8 5.79 -2.91 -26.17
N PHE A 9 5.89 -2.05 -27.19
CA PHE A 9 5.88 -2.44 -28.60
C PHE A 9 7.25 -2.47 -29.27
N VAL A 10 8.34 -2.28 -28.51
CA VAL A 10 9.72 -2.36 -29.00
C VAL A 10 10.45 -3.45 -28.22
N THR A 11 10.81 -4.55 -28.89
CA THR A 11 11.49 -5.71 -28.27
C THR A 11 12.81 -5.34 -27.60
N GLU A 12 13.49 -4.30 -28.09
CA GLU A 12 14.73 -3.77 -27.50
C GLU A 12 14.49 -3.19 -26.09
N SER A 13 13.28 -2.69 -25.80
CA SER A 13 12.93 -2.15 -24.47
C SER A 13 12.91 -3.21 -23.38
N PHE A 14 12.74 -4.50 -23.69
CA PHE A 14 12.78 -5.56 -22.67
C PHE A 14 14.19 -5.79 -22.12
N ALA A 15 15.22 -5.37 -22.87
CA ALA A 15 16.60 -5.34 -22.38
C ALA A 15 16.85 -4.10 -21.50
N GLU A 16 15.94 -3.13 -21.48
CA GLU A 16 16.09 -1.91 -20.69
C GLU A 16 15.74 -2.16 -19.21
N PRO A 17 16.70 -1.92 -18.31
CA PRO A 17 16.53 -2.00 -16.87
C PRO A 17 15.32 -1.28 -16.29
N GLY A 18 15.24 0.03 -16.57
CA GLY A 18 14.29 0.94 -15.97
C GLY A 18 12.84 0.58 -16.27
N LEU A 19 12.59 -0.15 -17.36
CA LEU A 19 11.26 -0.63 -17.72
C LEU A 19 10.72 -1.59 -16.65
N TRP A 20 11.50 -2.58 -16.26
CA TRP A 20 11.08 -3.60 -15.31
C TRP A 20 10.93 -3.05 -13.89
N ILE A 21 11.80 -2.12 -13.50
CA ILE A 21 11.71 -1.44 -12.21
C ILE A 21 10.44 -0.57 -12.18
N ALA A 22 10.21 0.24 -13.21
CA ALA A 22 9.01 1.06 -13.30
C ALA A 22 7.72 0.21 -13.28
N ALA A 23 7.71 -0.91 -14.00
CA ALA A 23 6.58 -1.84 -14.03
C ALA A 23 6.33 -2.49 -12.67
N ALA A 24 7.38 -2.98 -11.99
CA ALA A 24 7.27 -3.63 -10.69
C ALA A 24 6.83 -2.63 -9.60
N SER A 25 7.45 -1.45 -9.55
CA SER A 25 7.07 -0.39 -8.61
C SER A 25 5.65 0.09 -8.85
N GLN A 26 5.22 0.26 -10.12
CA GLN A 26 3.86 0.67 -10.44
C GLN A 26 2.84 -0.38 -9.99
N ASN A 27 3.08 -1.66 -10.26
CA ASN A 27 2.18 -2.74 -9.85
C ASN A 27 2.10 -2.85 -8.32
N ALA A 28 3.23 -2.71 -7.61
CA ALA A 28 3.25 -2.71 -6.16
C ALA A 28 2.44 -1.53 -5.58
N PHE A 29 2.62 -0.33 -6.13
CA PHE A 29 1.88 0.86 -5.71
C PHE A 29 0.37 0.74 -5.99
N ASP A 30 0.01 0.31 -7.20
CA ASP A 30 -1.38 0.19 -7.66
C ASP A 30 -2.18 -0.86 -6.86
N THR A 31 -1.54 -1.98 -6.51
CA THR A 31 -2.16 -3.04 -5.68
C THR A 31 -2.05 -2.79 -4.17
N GLY A 32 -1.32 -1.77 -3.74
CA GLY A 32 -1.04 -1.48 -2.34
C GLY A 32 -0.13 -2.50 -1.65
N ALA A 33 0.67 -3.24 -2.42
CA ALA A 33 1.64 -4.20 -1.90
C ALA A 33 2.78 -3.46 -1.18
N GLY A 34 3.01 -3.83 0.08
CA GLY A 34 4.04 -3.19 0.93
C GLY A 34 3.59 -1.93 1.69
N LEU A 35 2.28 -1.60 1.68
CA LEU A 35 1.69 -0.45 2.40
C LEU A 35 0.89 -0.83 3.69
N SER A 36 0.94 -2.07 4.19
CA SER A 36 0.06 -2.66 5.25
C SER A 36 -1.44 -2.53 4.99
N VAL A 37 -1.92 -1.93 3.91
CA VAL A 37 -3.36 -1.70 3.73
C VAL A 37 -4.13 -3.02 3.80
N LEU A 38 -3.73 -4.00 2.99
CA LEU A 38 -4.34 -5.33 3.00
C LEU A 38 -4.12 -6.08 4.32
N PHE A 39 -2.95 -5.92 4.95
CA PHE A 39 -2.66 -6.52 6.25
C PHE A 39 -3.55 -5.94 7.36
N THR A 40 -3.80 -4.63 7.35
CA THR A 40 -4.70 -3.93 8.28
C THR A 40 -6.12 -4.41 8.10
N TYR A 41 -6.60 -4.55 6.86
CA TYR A 41 -7.94 -5.12 6.61
C TYR A 41 -8.05 -6.58 7.02
N ALA A 42 -6.99 -7.37 6.85
CA ALA A 42 -6.97 -8.76 7.31
C ALA A 42 -7.18 -8.88 8.83
N THR A 43 -6.75 -7.91 9.65
CA THR A 43 -7.00 -7.92 11.11
C THR A 43 -8.47 -7.81 11.50
N TYR A 44 -9.33 -7.32 10.61
CA TYR A 44 -10.78 -7.21 10.83
C TYR A 44 -11.57 -8.38 10.24
N MET A 45 -10.90 -9.29 9.52
CA MET A 45 -11.56 -10.42 8.85
C MET A 45 -11.75 -11.59 9.82
N SER A 46 -12.91 -12.25 9.71
CA SER A 46 -13.19 -13.51 10.42
C SER A 46 -12.55 -14.71 9.72
N ARG A 47 -12.50 -15.86 10.42
CA ARG A 47 -12.02 -17.14 9.85
C ARG A 47 -12.83 -17.65 8.65
N SER A 48 -14.05 -17.15 8.48
CA SER A 48 -14.90 -17.47 7.32
C SER A 48 -14.59 -16.65 6.08
N ALA A 49 -13.76 -15.60 6.19
CA ALA A 49 -13.33 -14.80 5.05
C ALA A 49 -12.41 -15.62 4.13
N GLY A 50 -12.68 -15.57 2.83
CA GLY A 50 -11.87 -16.23 1.82
C GLY A 50 -10.61 -15.44 1.48
N ILE A 51 -9.61 -15.43 2.36
CA ILE A 51 -8.37 -14.64 2.22
C ILE A 51 -7.64 -14.95 0.90
N THR A 52 -7.57 -16.23 0.52
CA THR A 52 -6.93 -16.70 -0.71
C THR A 52 -7.68 -16.20 -1.93
N LYS A 53 -9.03 -16.30 -1.92
CA LYS A 53 -9.87 -15.73 -2.99
C LYS A 53 -9.64 -14.23 -3.12
N TYR A 54 -9.71 -13.47 -2.01
CA TYR A 54 -9.50 -12.02 -2.04
C TYR A 54 -8.10 -11.64 -2.54
N SER A 55 -7.07 -12.38 -2.12
CA SER A 55 -5.68 -12.15 -2.54
C SER A 55 -5.44 -12.39 -4.03
N VAL A 56 -6.28 -13.20 -4.69
CA VAL A 56 -6.24 -13.41 -6.14
C VAL A 56 -7.10 -12.37 -6.87
N PHE A 57 -8.34 -12.17 -6.42
CA PHE A 57 -9.31 -11.34 -7.13
C PHE A 57 -9.01 -9.85 -7.04
N ILE A 58 -8.57 -9.33 -5.89
CA ILE A 58 -8.28 -7.90 -5.70
C ILE A 58 -7.23 -7.41 -6.72
N PRO A 59 -6.00 -7.97 -6.78
CA PRO A 59 -4.99 -7.49 -7.73
C PRO A 59 -5.37 -7.81 -9.18
N MET A 60 -6.07 -8.91 -9.45
CA MET A 60 -6.52 -9.24 -10.80
C MET A 60 -7.52 -8.20 -11.32
N MET A 61 -8.53 -7.86 -10.52
CA MET A 61 -9.51 -6.83 -10.91
C MET A 61 -8.85 -5.46 -11.03
N ASN A 62 -7.92 -5.12 -10.13
CA ASN A 62 -7.17 -3.88 -10.20
C ASN A 62 -6.42 -3.76 -11.54
N ASN A 63 -5.64 -4.79 -11.89
CA ASN A 63 -4.87 -4.80 -13.14
C ASN A 63 -5.75 -4.79 -14.39
N LEU A 64 -6.92 -5.45 -14.36
CA LEU A 64 -7.89 -5.37 -15.46
C LEU A 64 -8.43 -3.95 -15.62
N VAL A 65 -8.84 -3.30 -14.53
CA VAL A 65 -9.30 -1.91 -14.58
C VAL A 65 -8.20 -0.98 -15.08
N SER A 66 -6.96 -1.13 -14.59
CA SER A 66 -5.80 -0.37 -15.05
C SER A 66 -5.53 -0.57 -16.55
N LEU A 67 -5.68 -1.80 -17.06
CA LEU A 67 -5.55 -2.11 -18.49
C LEU A 67 -6.67 -1.45 -19.33
N TYR A 68 -7.93 -1.56 -18.90
CA TYR A 68 -9.06 -0.93 -19.60
C TYR A 68 -8.94 0.60 -19.60
N ALA A 69 -8.54 1.20 -18.48
CA ALA A 69 -8.31 2.64 -18.36
C ALA A 69 -7.18 3.09 -19.30
N SER A 70 -6.07 2.35 -19.32
CA SER A 70 -4.94 2.57 -20.24
C SER A 70 -5.41 2.55 -21.70
N ILE A 71 -6.05 1.48 -22.16
CA ILE A 71 -6.55 1.35 -23.54
C ILE A 71 -7.46 2.52 -23.90
N THR A 72 -8.38 2.89 -23.00
CA THR A 72 -9.32 3.99 -23.23
C THR A 72 -8.60 5.32 -23.37
N ILE A 73 -7.69 5.65 -22.45
CA ILE A 73 -6.94 6.90 -22.46
C ILE A 73 -6.06 6.99 -23.70
N PHE A 74 -5.25 5.95 -23.97
CA PHE A 74 -4.36 5.94 -25.13
C PHE A 74 -5.15 6.04 -26.43
N SER A 75 -6.19 5.23 -26.61
CA SER A 75 -7.00 5.26 -27.84
C SER A 75 -7.63 6.64 -28.07
N THR A 76 -8.13 7.27 -27.00
CA THR A 76 -8.79 8.58 -27.13
C THR A 76 -7.78 9.67 -27.44
N VAL A 77 -6.63 9.71 -26.76
CA VAL A 77 -5.56 10.69 -27.03
C VAL A 77 -5.01 10.56 -28.44
N PHE A 78 -4.71 9.34 -28.90
CA PHE A 78 -4.24 9.10 -30.26
C PHE A 78 -5.31 9.50 -31.30
N SER A 79 -6.58 9.15 -31.09
CA SER A 79 -7.65 9.50 -32.02
C SER A 79 -7.78 11.01 -32.18
N THR A 80 -7.75 11.77 -31.09
CA THR A 80 -7.96 13.22 -31.17
C THR A 80 -6.76 13.98 -31.71
N LEU A 81 -5.53 13.57 -31.37
CA LEU A 81 -4.33 14.27 -31.84
C LEU A 81 -4.08 14.03 -33.34
N ILE A 82 -4.48 12.87 -33.86
CA ILE A 82 -4.41 12.59 -35.30
C ILE A 82 -5.45 13.43 -36.08
N ASP A 83 -6.64 13.64 -35.52
CA ASP A 83 -7.70 14.45 -36.15
C ASP A 83 -7.39 15.96 -36.13
N GLU A 84 -6.71 16.48 -35.10
CA GLU A 84 -6.40 17.92 -35.00
C GLU A 84 -5.27 18.36 -35.93
N ASP A 85 -4.24 17.52 -36.07
CA ASP A 85 -3.03 17.89 -36.77
C ASP A 85 -2.61 16.71 -37.66
N GLY A 86 -3.22 16.61 -38.84
CA GLY A 86 -3.01 15.51 -39.80
C GLY A 86 -1.55 15.34 -40.28
N ALA A 87 -0.65 16.24 -39.85
CA ALA A 87 0.79 16.19 -40.08
C ALA A 87 1.61 15.74 -38.84
N MET A 88 0.99 15.54 -37.67
CA MET A 88 1.68 15.03 -36.49
C MET A 88 2.10 13.58 -36.71
N THR A 89 3.40 13.37 -36.91
CA THR A 89 3.97 12.02 -36.92
C THR A 89 3.69 11.32 -35.58
N ARG A 90 3.44 10.00 -35.64
CA ARG A 90 3.21 9.17 -34.45
C ARG A 90 4.27 9.38 -33.36
N SER A 91 5.52 9.66 -33.75
CA SER A 91 6.63 10.01 -32.85
C SER A 91 6.40 11.28 -32.02
N ALA A 92 5.78 12.32 -32.56
CA ALA A 92 5.48 13.56 -31.85
C ALA A 92 4.38 13.35 -30.81
N ILE A 93 3.34 12.58 -31.15
CA ILE A 93 2.30 12.17 -30.19
C ILE A 93 2.92 11.36 -29.05
N LEU A 94 3.80 10.40 -29.37
CA LEU A 94 4.51 9.61 -28.37
C LEU A 94 5.35 10.49 -27.43
N GLN A 95 6.07 11.50 -27.94
CA GLN A 95 6.84 12.43 -27.10
C GLN A 95 5.94 13.28 -26.19
N ILE A 96 4.80 13.75 -26.70
CA ILE A 96 3.81 14.47 -25.89
C ILE A 96 3.27 13.59 -24.76
N MET A 97 2.97 12.32 -25.04
CA MET A 97 2.49 11.37 -24.02
C MET A 97 3.57 10.95 -23.02
N GLN A 98 4.84 11.03 -23.42
CA GLN A 98 5.99 10.76 -22.54
C GLN A 98 6.36 11.96 -21.67
N GLN A 99 5.99 13.19 -22.07
CA GLN A 99 6.12 14.36 -21.23
C GLN A 99 5.04 14.36 -20.14
N SER A 100 5.37 13.79 -18.98
CA SER A 100 4.42 13.62 -17.88
C SER A 100 3.99 14.92 -17.18
N GLY A 101 4.46 16.09 -17.63
CA GLY A 101 4.34 17.35 -16.89
C GLY A 101 5.03 17.28 -15.51
N PRO A 102 5.10 18.40 -14.76
CA PRO A 102 5.65 18.39 -13.41
C PRO A 102 4.90 17.39 -12.49
N GLY A 103 5.63 16.53 -11.77
CA GLY A 103 5.04 15.55 -10.84
C GLY A 103 4.17 14.46 -11.49
N SER A 104 4.36 14.16 -12.78
CA SER A 104 3.59 13.16 -13.53
C SER A 104 2.07 13.42 -13.66
N THR A 105 1.64 14.68 -13.51
CA THR A 105 0.23 15.10 -13.47
C THR A 105 -0.35 15.54 -14.82
N GLY A 106 0.49 15.75 -15.84
CA GLY A 106 0.12 16.42 -17.09
C GLY A 106 -0.97 15.69 -17.87
N LEU A 107 -0.94 14.35 -17.92
CA LEU A 107 -1.94 13.57 -18.65
C LEU A 107 -3.36 13.81 -18.09
N THR A 108 -3.51 13.69 -16.77
CA THR A 108 -4.82 13.80 -16.12
C THR A 108 -5.33 15.23 -16.05
N PHE A 109 -4.47 16.20 -15.71
CA PHE A 109 -4.91 17.57 -15.41
C PHE A 109 -4.74 18.56 -16.57
N THR A 110 -3.98 18.20 -17.60
CA THR A 110 -3.80 19.04 -18.80
C THR A 110 -4.49 18.40 -20.00
N TRP A 111 -4.19 17.14 -20.31
CA TRP A 111 -4.63 16.52 -21.55
C TRP A 111 -6.09 16.06 -21.53
N ILE A 112 -6.57 15.42 -20.46
CA ILE A 112 -7.98 14.98 -20.37
C ILE A 112 -8.97 16.16 -20.48
N PRO A 113 -8.78 17.32 -19.83
CA PRO A 113 -9.65 18.48 -20.03
C PRO A 113 -9.62 19.02 -21.47
N VAL A 114 -8.43 19.11 -22.07
CA VAL A 114 -8.28 19.56 -23.47
C VAL A 114 -9.01 18.62 -24.41
N LEU A 115 -8.85 17.31 -24.23
CA LEU A 115 -9.53 16.26 -24.97
C LEU A 115 -11.05 16.40 -24.93
N PHE A 116 -11.60 16.51 -23.72
CA PHE A 116 -13.03 16.65 -23.54
C PHE A 116 -13.57 17.99 -24.04
N SER A 117 -12.77 19.06 -24.08
CA SER A 117 -13.21 20.32 -24.67
C SER A 117 -13.55 20.20 -26.17
N LYS A 118 -12.98 19.22 -26.88
CA LYS A 118 -13.20 19.00 -28.32
C LYS A 118 -14.56 18.38 -28.65
N VAL A 119 -15.15 17.64 -27.71
CA VAL A 119 -16.46 16.99 -27.88
C VAL A 119 -17.63 17.96 -27.59
N GLY A 120 -17.33 19.24 -27.33
CA GLY A 120 -18.33 20.28 -27.08
C GLY A 120 -19.05 20.10 -25.74
N ILE A 121 -20.39 20.24 -25.73
CA ILE A 121 -21.20 20.21 -24.49
C ILE A 121 -21.11 18.84 -23.81
N LEU A 122 -21.19 17.75 -24.57
CA LEU A 122 -21.10 16.39 -24.04
C LEU A 122 -19.73 16.17 -23.35
N GLY A 123 -18.67 16.68 -23.95
CA GLY A 123 -17.33 16.61 -23.38
C GLY A 123 -17.21 17.33 -22.03
N ARG A 124 -17.84 18.49 -21.85
CA ARG A 124 -17.88 19.17 -20.53
C ARG A 124 -18.52 18.29 -19.45
N VAL A 125 -19.61 17.60 -19.79
CA VAL A 125 -20.27 16.64 -18.87
C VAL A 125 -19.34 15.47 -18.56
N LEU A 126 -18.69 14.89 -19.57
CA LEU A 126 -17.72 13.79 -19.39
C LEU A 126 -16.52 14.22 -18.54
N CYS A 127 -16.03 15.45 -18.69
CA CYS A 127 -14.96 16.02 -17.89
C CYS A 127 -15.37 16.15 -16.41
N ALA A 128 -16.57 16.67 -16.14
CA ALA A 128 -17.10 16.76 -14.79
C ALA A 128 -17.26 15.37 -14.14
N LEU A 129 -17.80 14.40 -14.89
CA LEU A 129 -17.92 13.01 -14.42
C LEU A 129 -16.55 12.37 -14.17
N PHE A 130 -15.58 12.60 -15.04
CA PHE A 130 -14.22 12.09 -14.90
C PHE A 130 -13.56 12.58 -13.60
N PHE A 131 -13.58 13.89 -13.32
CA PHE A 131 -13.01 14.42 -12.09
C PHE A 131 -13.79 14.02 -10.84
N LEU A 132 -15.11 13.82 -10.96
CA LEU A 132 -15.91 13.26 -9.88
C LEU A 132 -15.49 11.82 -9.57
N CYS A 133 -15.32 10.98 -10.59
CA CYS A 133 -14.79 9.62 -10.44
C CYS A 133 -13.38 9.63 -9.86
N LEU A 134 -12.48 10.50 -10.34
CA LEU A 134 -11.13 10.65 -9.82
C LEU A 134 -11.12 11.05 -8.33
N THR A 135 -12.06 11.90 -7.93
CA THR A 135 -12.23 12.30 -6.52
C THR A 135 -12.66 11.10 -5.66
N PHE A 136 -13.65 10.31 -6.10
CA PHE A 136 -14.06 9.11 -5.37
C PHE A 136 -12.94 8.06 -5.28
N ALA A 137 -12.19 7.87 -6.37
CA ALA A 137 -11.02 7.00 -6.37
C ALA A 137 -9.99 7.45 -5.32
N GLY A 138 -9.62 8.73 -5.32
CA GLY A 138 -8.69 9.31 -4.34
C GLY A 138 -9.17 9.19 -2.90
N ILE A 139 -10.45 9.47 -2.63
CA ILE A 139 -11.05 9.33 -1.28
C ILE A 139 -11.01 7.88 -0.80
N SER A 140 -11.35 6.91 -1.67
CA SER A 140 -11.36 5.50 -1.30
C SER A 140 -9.97 4.99 -0.91
N SER A 141 -8.93 5.36 -1.66
CA SER A 141 -7.53 5.02 -1.33
C SER A 141 -7.05 5.75 -0.07
N LEU A 142 -7.43 7.02 0.11
CA LEU A 142 -7.07 7.78 1.30
C LEU A 142 -7.67 7.17 2.57
N LEU A 143 -8.93 6.74 2.54
CA LEU A 143 -9.57 6.06 3.68
C LEU A 143 -8.81 4.80 4.09
N ALA A 144 -8.35 4.01 3.11
CA ALA A 144 -7.57 2.81 3.36
C ALA A 144 -6.21 3.12 4.01
N ASN A 145 -5.50 4.13 3.51
CA ASN A 145 -4.24 4.59 4.08
C ASN A 145 -4.40 5.17 5.49
N ILE A 146 -5.44 5.99 5.72
CA ILE A 146 -5.75 6.54 7.05
C ILE A 146 -6.00 5.42 8.06
N GLN A 147 -6.67 4.33 7.67
CA GLN A 147 -6.92 3.22 8.57
C GLN A 147 -5.62 2.56 9.08
N VAL A 148 -4.57 2.51 8.25
CA VAL A 148 -3.24 2.02 8.66
C VAL A 148 -2.67 2.91 9.78
N TYR A 149 -2.73 4.24 9.61
CA TYR A 149 -2.27 5.17 10.65
C TYR A 149 -3.10 5.10 11.92
N VAL A 150 -4.42 4.95 11.81
CA VAL A 150 -5.33 4.86 12.95
C VAL A 150 -5.08 3.60 13.78
N LEU A 151 -4.91 2.45 13.13
CA LEU A 151 -4.61 1.20 13.82
C LEU A 151 -3.25 1.29 14.51
N THR A 152 -2.24 1.79 13.80
CA THR A 152 -0.89 2.01 14.34
C THR A 152 -0.95 2.92 15.58
N ALA A 153 -1.66 4.06 15.50
CA ALA A 153 -1.83 4.98 16.63
C ALA A 153 -2.52 4.36 17.85
N LYS A 154 -3.52 3.49 17.62
CA LYS A 154 -4.23 2.76 18.69
C LYS A 154 -3.36 1.69 19.35
N GLU A 155 -2.47 1.06 18.59
CA GLU A 155 -1.59 0.01 19.08
C GLU A 155 -0.36 0.56 19.81
N ILE A 156 0.09 1.79 19.51
CA ILE A 156 1.30 2.39 20.10
C ILE A 156 1.03 3.16 21.40
N GLY A 157 -0.08 3.90 21.47
CA GLY A 157 -0.26 4.92 22.49
C GLY A 157 0.66 6.13 22.30
N VAL A 158 0.09 7.24 21.84
CA VAL A 158 0.64 8.62 21.80
C VAL A 158 2.16 8.75 22.00
N VAL A 159 2.97 8.42 20.98
CA VAL A 159 4.33 8.97 20.86
C VAL A 159 4.41 9.78 19.57
N LEU A 160 4.21 11.09 19.76
CA LEU A 160 4.04 12.13 18.75
C LEU A 160 5.24 12.30 17.79
N LEU A 161 6.45 11.90 18.19
CA LEU A 161 7.67 12.02 17.38
C LEU A 161 7.86 10.87 16.37
N ALA A 162 7.43 9.65 16.72
CA ALA A 162 7.37 8.53 15.78
C ALA A 162 6.22 8.73 14.77
N TYR A 163 5.10 9.26 15.26
CA TYR A 163 3.92 9.62 14.48
C TYR A 163 4.24 10.58 13.31
N PHE A 164 5.14 11.54 13.53
CA PHE A 164 5.57 12.49 12.51
C PHE A 164 6.41 11.83 11.40
N SER A 165 7.22 10.82 11.73
CA SER A 165 7.97 10.02 10.75
C SER A 165 7.07 9.04 10.00
N VAL A 166 6.07 8.49 10.69
CA VAL A 166 5.08 7.50 10.21
C VAL A 166 4.09 8.12 9.21
N CYS A 167 3.64 9.36 9.42
CA CYS A 167 2.74 10.05 8.48
C CYS A 167 3.42 10.53 7.19
N CYS A 168 4.75 10.66 7.14
CA CYS A 168 5.47 11.06 5.93
C CYS A 168 5.60 9.96 4.89
N THR A 169 5.44 8.69 5.27
CA THR A 169 5.80 7.60 4.37
C THR A 169 5.00 6.33 4.67
N GLY A 170 4.20 5.86 3.72
CA GLY A 170 3.42 4.62 3.87
C GLY A 170 4.27 3.38 4.11
N VAL A 171 5.58 3.45 3.86
CA VAL A 171 6.56 2.36 4.04
C VAL A 171 7.06 2.27 5.49
N LEU A 172 7.16 3.40 6.19
CA LEU A 172 7.54 3.44 7.61
C LEU A 172 6.51 2.76 8.51
N ASN A 173 5.23 2.77 8.14
CA ASN A 173 4.17 2.08 8.87
C ASN A 173 4.50 0.60 9.08
N GLU A 174 5.17 -0.05 8.13
CA GLU A 174 5.32 -1.51 8.08
C GLU A 174 6.37 -2.02 9.05
N LEU A 175 7.58 -1.48 8.94
CA LEU A 175 8.71 -1.77 9.83
C LEU A 175 8.38 -1.31 11.25
N PHE A 176 7.67 -0.19 11.38
CA PHE A 176 7.28 0.32 12.68
C PHE A 176 6.18 -0.54 13.31
N LYS A 177 5.12 -0.93 12.58
CA LYS A 177 4.05 -1.81 13.07
C LYS A 177 4.58 -3.18 13.51
N LEU A 178 5.59 -3.73 12.84
CA LEU A 178 6.29 -4.95 13.27
C LEU A 178 7.04 -4.78 14.59
N ILE A 179 7.55 -3.58 14.86
CA ILE A 179 8.27 -3.23 16.10
C ILE A 179 7.29 -2.81 17.21
N THR A 180 6.16 -2.17 16.87
CA THR A 180 5.23 -1.53 17.82
C THR A 180 3.91 -2.23 18.07
N LEU A 181 3.62 -3.37 17.42
CA LEU A 181 2.50 -4.27 17.76
C LEU A 181 2.52 -4.78 19.22
N GLN A 182 3.53 -4.36 19.99
CA GLN A 182 3.86 -4.80 21.33
C GLN A 182 3.59 -3.71 22.40
N LEU A 183 3.26 -2.47 22.00
CA LEU A 183 3.11 -1.32 22.91
C LEU A 183 1.66 -1.06 23.34
N HIS A 184 0.99 -2.03 23.96
CA HIS A 184 -0.35 -1.76 24.53
C HIS A 184 -0.26 -0.83 25.74
N ARG A 185 -0.24 0.49 25.50
CA ARG A 185 -0.46 1.50 26.53
C ARG A 185 -1.29 2.61 25.95
N ILE A 186 -2.52 2.73 26.47
CA ILE A 186 -3.51 3.76 26.10
C ILE A 186 -4.23 3.38 24.80
N SER A 187 -5.36 2.69 24.96
CA SER A 187 -6.39 2.57 23.92
C SER A 187 -6.94 3.95 23.59
N VAL A 188 -6.27 4.66 22.68
CA VAL A 188 -6.73 5.98 22.21
C VAL A 188 -8.13 5.79 21.62
N PRO A 189 -9.13 6.58 22.07
CA PRO A 189 -10.46 6.54 21.49
C PRO A 189 -10.40 6.70 19.98
N HIS A 190 -11.15 5.87 19.25
CA HIS A 190 -11.06 5.81 17.79
C HIS A 190 -11.18 7.19 17.11
N ARG A 191 -12.07 8.06 17.62
CA ARG A 191 -12.29 9.41 17.10
C ARG A 191 -11.03 10.28 17.18
N ILE A 192 -10.28 10.19 18.27
CA ILE A 192 -9.05 10.96 18.48
C ILE A 192 -7.95 10.43 17.56
N ALA A 193 -7.84 9.11 17.42
CA ALA A 193 -6.87 8.50 16.51
C ALA A 193 -7.13 8.88 15.03
N VAL A 194 -8.39 8.92 14.61
CA VAL A 194 -8.79 9.36 13.26
C VAL A 194 -8.48 10.84 13.07
N ALA A 195 -8.93 11.71 13.98
CA ALA A 195 -8.70 13.15 13.88
C ALA A 195 -7.21 13.50 13.87
N GLY A 196 -6.42 12.86 14.73
CA GLY A 196 -4.97 13.01 14.73
C GLY A 196 -4.35 12.60 13.39
N SER A 197 -4.81 11.48 12.81
CA SER A 197 -4.19 10.91 11.60
C SER A 197 -4.48 11.77 10.38
N LEU A 198 -5.69 12.33 10.31
CA LEU A 198 -6.06 13.30 9.29
C LEU A 198 -5.25 14.60 9.45
N LEU A 199 -5.15 15.13 10.66
CA LEU A 199 -4.40 16.36 10.91
C LEU A 199 -2.92 16.20 10.55
N ALA A 200 -2.30 15.09 10.95
CA ALA A 200 -0.92 14.79 10.59
C ALA A 200 -0.74 14.63 9.08
N CYS A 201 -1.66 13.93 8.40
CA CYS A 201 -1.65 13.82 6.94
C CYS A 201 -1.70 15.19 6.24
N VAL A 202 -2.50 16.13 6.76
CA VAL A 202 -2.59 17.50 6.20
C VAL A 202 -1.29 18.27 6.45
N ILE A 203 -0.77 18.25 7.68
CA ILE A 203 0.46 18.98 8.04
C ILE A 203 1.65 18.49 7.22
N VAL A 204 1.80 17.16 7.12
CA VAL A 204 2.90 16.51 6.41
C VAL A 204 2.74 16.61 4.89
N GLY A 205 1.50 16.62 4.38
CA GLY A 205 1.21 16.80 2.95
C GLY A 205 1.32 18.25 2.48
N LEU A 206 1.34 19.24 3.39
CA LEU A 206 1.36 20.65 3.04
C LEU A 206 2.59 21.07 2.20
N PRO A 207 3.83 20.65 2.52
CA PRO A 207 4.99 20.93 1.67
C PRO A 207 4.84 20.38 0.25
N SER A 208 4.31 19.16 0.11
CA SER A 208 4.06 18.51 -1.19
C SER A 208 2.95 19.21 -1.99
N ALA A 209 1.98 19.84 -1.30
CA ALA A 209 0.95 20.65 -1.94
C ALA A 209 1.47 22.02 -2.42
N ILE A 210 2.49 22.58 -1.75
CA ILE A 210 3.07 23.89 -2.10
C ILE A 210 4.13 23.77 -3.20
N LYS A 211 4.93 22.70 -3.20
CA LYS A 211 6.01 22.50 -4.17
C LYS A 211 5.91 21.14 -4.84
N LEU A 212 5.74 21.15 -6.16
CA LEU A 212 5.65 19.94 -6.99
C LEU A 212 6.95 19.11 -6.95
N GLU A 213 8.11 19.74 -6.79
CA GLU A 213 9.40 19.04 -6.64
C GLU A 213 9.45 18.17 -5.36
N ILE A 214 8.82 18.63 -4.28
CA ILE A 214 8.74 17.85 -3.03
C ILE A 214 7.80 16.67 -3.22
N LEU A 215 6.66 16.89 -3.90
CA LEU A 215 5.73 15.82 -4.25
C LEU A 215 6.41 14.73 -5.10
N GLU A 216 7.19 15.15 -6.10
CA GLU A 216 7.93 14.24 -6.98
C GLU A 216 9.01 13.46 -6.23
N ASN A 217 9.78 14.12 -5.36
CA ASN A 217 10.75 13.42 -4.49
C ASN A 217 10.04 12.38 -3.60
N GLN A 218 8.96 12.77 -2.94
CA GLN A 218 8.25 11.85 -2.05
C GLN A 218 7.65 10.65 -2.80
N ASP A 219 7.02 10.86 -3.97
CA ASP A 219 6.46 9.76 -4.76
C ASP A 219 7.54 8.79 -5.27
N ASN A 220 8.71 9.30 -5.67
CA ASN A 220 9.81 8.47 -6.15
C ASN A 220 10.50 7.73 -5.00
N THR A 221 10.97 8.46 -3.99
CA THR A 221 11.74 7.91 -2.86
C THR A 221 10.93 6.86 -2.09
N TRP A 222 9.65 7.12 -1.82
CA TRP A 222 8.80 6.18 -1.08
C TRP A 222 8.18 5.10 -1.96
N GLY A 223 8.03 5.36 -3.26
CA GLY A 223 7.67 4.33 -4.23
C GLY A 223 8.68 3.18 -4.30
N TYR A 224 9.98 3.47 -4.26
CA TYR A 224 11.02 2.43 -4.22
C TYR A 224 11.08 1.72 -2.87
N ALA A 225 10.78 2.42 -1.78
CA ALA A 225 10.82 1.85 -0.44
C ALA A 225 9.75 0.74 -0.24
N LEU A 226 8.68 0.73 -1.05
CA LEU A 226 7.69 -0.37 -1.09
C LEU A 226 8.31 -1.73 -1.41
N ILE A 227 9.31 -1.75 -2.30
CA ILE A 227 10.04 -2.96 -2.68
C ILE A 227 10.75 -3.53 -1.45
N VAL A 228 11.41 -2.67 -0.67
CA VAL A 228 12.10 -3.05 0.57
C VAL A 228 11.11 -3.56 1.61
N SER A 229 9.98 -2.87 1.81
CA SER A 229 8.92 -3.31 2.71
C SER A 229 8.34 -4.68 2.34
N GLY A 230 8.03 -4.89 1.06
CA GLY A 230 7.54 -6.18 0.56
C GLY A 230 8.54 -7.33 0.81
N MET A 231 9.84 -7.03 0.68
CA MET A 231 10.91 -7.98 1.01
C MET A 231 10.94 -8.31 2.51
N VAL A 232 10.77 -7.33 3.40
CA VAL A 232 10.70 -7.56 4.85
C VAL A 232 9.51 -8.43 5.22
N LEU A 233 8.32 -8.16 4.67
CA LEU A 233 7.12 -8.98 4.91
C LEU A 233 7.30 -10.41 4.41
N THR A 234 7.93 -10.57 3.24
CA THR A 234 8.29 -11.90 2.71
C THR A 234 9.28 -12.61 3.64
N GLY A 235 10.25 -11.88 4.19
CA GLY A 235 11.22 -12.38 5.17
C GLY A 235 10.55 -12.95 6.42
N LEU A 236 9.47 -12.35 6.93
CA LEU A 236 8.72 -12.88 8.07
C LEU A 236 8.13 -14.25 7.80
N VAL A 237 7.57 -14.45 6.60
CA VAL A 237 7.01 -15.74 6.18
C VAL A 237 8.12 -16.81 6.10
N ILE A 238 9.30 -16.42 5.61
CA ILE A 238 10.47 -17.30 5.52
C ILE A 238 10.97 -17.69 6.91
N VAL A 239 11.15 -16.71 7.82
CA VAL A 239 11.60 -16.95 9.20
C VAL A 239 10.60 -17.82 9.98
N TYR A 240 9.30 -17.62 9.77
CA TYR A 240 8.26 -18.41 10.42
C TYR A 240 8.13 -19.87 9.92
N ASN A 241 8.81 -20.21 8.82
CA ASN A 241 8.66 -21.44 8.02
C ASN A 241 7.46 -21.36 7.03
N PRO A 242 7.73 -21.22 5.72
CA PRO A 242 6.70 -21.11 4.67
C PRO A 242 5.75 -22.31 4.57
N VAL A 243 6.24 -23.52 4.84
CA VAL A 243 5.41 -24.75 4.85
C VAL A 243 4.38 -24.65 5.97
N ARG A 244 4.83 -24.21 7.14
CA ARG A 244 4.00 -24.02 8.32
C ARG A 244 3.00 -22.87 8.13
N PHE A 245 3.46 -21.75 7.56
CA PHE A 245 2.61 -20.60 7.22
C PHE A 245 1.44 -21.02 6.33
N ARG A 246 1.73 -21.66 5.19
CA ARG A 246 0.73 -22.13 4.25
C ARG A 246 -0.29 -23.07 4.91
N ARG A 247 0.20 -24.06 5.68
CA ARG A 247 -0.67 -25.10 6.26
C ARG A 247 -1.51 -24.56 7.41
N ILE A 248 -0.88 -23.89 8.37
CA ILE A 248 -1.51 -23.53 9.65
C ILE A 248 -2.27 -22.21 9.52
N ILE A 249 -1.63 -21.16 9.00
CA ILE A 249 -2.17 -19.79 9.01
C ILE A 249 -3.17 -19.58 7.89
N ILE A 250 -2.97 -20.22 6.72
CA ILE A 250 -3.87 -20.04 5.57
C ILE A 250 -4.86 -21.20 5.49
N ASN A 251 -4.39 -22.41 5.14
CA ASN A 251 -5.28 -23.50 4.75
C ASN A 251 -6.11 -24.08 5.91
N ASN A 252 -5.55 -24.18 7.12
CA ASN A 252 -6.25 -24.76 8.27
C ASN A 252 -7.05 -23.71 9.06
N PHE A 253 -6.71 -22.43 8.95
CA PHE A 253 -7.39 -21.36 9.68
C PHE A 253 -8.71 -20.96 8.99
N GLY A 254 -8.71 -20.91 7.65
CA GLY A 254 -9.89 -20.59 6.86
C GLY A 254 -10.90 -21.74 6.82
N THR A 255 -12.19 -21.45 7.03
CA THR A 255 -13.24 -22.50 7.03
C THR A 255 -13.85 -22.77 5.65
N ASN A 256 -13.82 -21.80 4.72
CA ASN A 256 -14.45 -21.91 3.40
C ASN A 256 -13.65 -21.18 2.29
N ASP A 257 -12.38 -21.53 2.16
CA ASP A 257 -11.46 -20.87 1.23
C ASP A 257 -10.75 -21.85 0.29
N TRP A 258 -10.14 -21.31 -0.77
CA TRP A 258 -9.31 -22.11 -1.66
C TRP A 258 -7.99 -22.46 -1.00
N PRO A 259 -7.54 -23.73 -1.06
CA PRO A 259 -6.24 -24.09 -0.52
C PRO A 259 -5.13 -23.50 -1.39
N VAL A 260 -4.16 -22.84 -0.76
CA VAL A 260 -2.96 -22.36 -1.46
C VAL A 260 -2.16 -23.57 -1.94
N PRO A 261 -1.71 -23.62 -3.21
CA PRO A 261 -0.96 -24.76 -3.75
C PRO A 261 0.46 -24.84 -3.17
N ILE A 262 1.10 -26.01 -3.27
CA ILE A 262 2.47 -26.21 -2.73
C ILE A 262 3.53 -25.38 -3.46
N ILE A 263 3.30 -25.10 -4.75
CA ILE A 263 4.20 -24.27 -5.58
C ILE A 263 4.38 -22.85 -5.01
N TRP A 264 3.38 -22.34 -4.28
CA TRP A 264 3.45 -21.05 -3.60
C TRP A 264 4.65 -20.95 -2.65
N ILE A 265 5.06 -22.07 -2.04
CA ILE A 265 6.24 -22.12 -1.16
C ILE A 265 7.52 -21.77 -1.94
N GLY A 266 7.70 -22.34 -3.13
CA GLY A 266 8.84 -22.02 -3.99
C GLY A 266 8.81 -20.57 -4.46
N ILE A 267 7.61 -20.06 -4.77
CA ILE A 267 7.42 -18.67 -5.19
C ILE A 267 7.84 -17.72 -4.06
N ILE A 268 7.29 -17.88 -2.86
CA ILE A 268 7.52 -16.95 -1.75
C ILE A 268 8.94 -17.05 -1.17
N SER A 269 9.54 -18.24 -1.18
CA SER A 269 10.82 -18.48 -0.51
C SER A 269 12.04 -18.25 -1.42
N VAL A 270 11.86 -18.33 -2.74
CA VAL A 270 12.95 -18.25 -3.71
C VAL A 270 12.68 -17.17 -4.76
N VAL A 271 11.59 -17.31 -5.52
CA VAL A 271 11.33 -16.43 -6.68
C VAL A 271 11.16 -14.98 -6.25
N VAL A 272 10.32 -14.72 -5.25
CA VAL A 272 10.03 -13.36 -4.77
C VAL A 272 11.28 -12.68 -4.17
N PRO A 273 12.04 -13.30 -3.26
CA PRO A 273 13.30 -12.73 -2.77
C PRO A 273 14.32 -12.44 -3.87
N VAL A 274 14.48 -13.35 -4.84
CA VAL A 274 15.40 -13.14 -5.97
C VAL A 274 14.96 -11.94 -6.81
N ILE A 275 13.66 -11.82 -7.11
CA ILE A 275 13.11 -10.66 -7.82
C ILE A 275 13.37 -9.37 -7.04
N PHE A 276 13.17 -9.36 -5.72
CA PHE A 276 13.43 -8.16 -4.92
C PHE A 276 14.90 -7.73 -4.94
N VAL A 277 15.82 -8.67 -4.71
CA VAL A 277 17.27 -8.39 -4.74
C VAL A 277 17.67 -7.89 -6.13
N PHE A 278 17.19 -8.55 -7.17
CA PHE A 278 17.43 -8.16 -8.55
C PHE A 278 16.92 -6.74 -8.82
N LEU A 279 15.68 -6.41 -8.47
CA LEU A 279 15.11 -5.08 -8.69
C LEU A 279 15.88 -3.98 -7.96
N ILE A 280 16.29 -4.22 -6.71
CA ILE A 280 17.06 -3.22 -5.92
C ILE A 280 18.46 -3.02 -6.50
N VAL A 281 19.20 -4.11 -6.75
CA VAL A 281 20.55 -4.04 -7.31
C VAL A 281 20.52 -3.38 -8.68
N TRP A 282 19.55 -3.77 -9.50
CA TRP A 282 19.40 -3.23 -10.84
C TRP A 282 19.01 -1.74 -10.78
N TRP A 283 18.09 -1.35 -9.90
CA TRP A 283 17.72 0.06 -9.72
C TRP A 283 18.90 0.95 -9.34
N ILE A 284 19.73 0.51 -8.39
CA ILE A 284 20.95 1.22 -8.00
C ILE A 284 21.90 1.33 -9.20
N TYR A 285 22.10 0.25 -9.95
CA TYR A 285 22.98 0.22 -11.12
C TYR A 285 22.53 1.19 -12.21
N ASP A 286 21.23 1.20 -12.55
CA ASP A 286 20.66 2.04 -13.60
C ASP A 286 20.84 3.53 -13.29
N TYR A 287 20.53 3.92 -12.04
CA TYR A 287 20.71 5.30 -11.61
C TYR A 287 22.18 5.75 -11.60
N ILE A 288 23.11 4.90 -11.16
CA ILE A 288 24.55 5.22 -11.19
C ILE A 288 25.05 5.37 -12.63
N ARG A 289 24.50 4.59 -13.56
CA ARG A 289 24.87 4.64 -14.98
C ARG A 289 24.30 5.87 -15.69
N GLU A 290 23.05 6.24 -15.41
CA GLU A 290 22.38 7.36 -16.09
C GLU A 290 22.82 8.74 -15.56
N ALA A 291 23.19 8.84 -14.29
CA ALA A 291 23.62 10.10 -13.69
C ALA A 291 25.14 10.14 -13.47
N GLU A 292 25.88 10.91 -14.30
CA GLU A 292 27.32 11.14 -14.12
C GLU A 292 27.68 11.64 -12.71
N ARG A 293 26.76 12.38 -12.06
CA ARG A 293 26.89 12.93 -10.71
C ARG A 293 25.81 12.40 -9.77
N TRP A 294 25.60 11.08 -9.77
CA TRP A 294 24.65 10.40 -8.87
C TRP A 294 24.85 10.71 -7.37
N TYR A 295 26.06 11.13 -6.98
CA TYR A 295 26.45 11.48 -5.62
C TYR A 295 26.04 12.90 -5.18
N ASP A 296 25.63 13.77 -6.11
CA ASP A 296 25.18 15.12 -5.75
C ASP A 296 23.83 15.04 -5.01
N VAL A 297 23.68 15.82 -3.94
CA VAL A 297 22.43 15.86 -3.15
C VAL A 297 21.43 16.80 -3.82
N THR A 298 20.71 16.27 -4.80
CA THR A 298 19.58 16.94 -5.45
C THR A 298 18.26 16.24 -5.11
N TRP A 299 17.13 16.94 -5.28
CA TRP A 299 15.79 16.46 -4.91
C TRP A 299 15.36 15.15 -5.59
N THR A 300 16.03 14.72 -6.66
CA THR A 300 15.72 13.48 -7.40
C THR A 300 16.89 12.49 -7.41
N SER A 301 17.95 12.79 -6.65
CA SER A 301 19.16 11.96 -6.59
C SER A 301 18.97 10.71 -5.74
N VAL A 302 19.63 9.62 -6.12
CA VAL A 302 19.71 8.39 -5.30
C VAL A 302 20.35 8.68 -3.95
N THR A 303 21.33 9.58 -3.91
CA THR A 303 22.02 9.91 -2.67
C THR A 303 21.05 10.50 -1.64
N LEU A 304 20.16 11.40 -2.05
CA LEU A 304 19.10 11.90 -1.17
C LEU A 304 18.14 10.78 -0.74
N THR A 305 17.68 9.94 -1.68
CA THR A 305 16.82 8.77 -1.37
C THR A 305 17.46 7.85 -0.31
N LEU A 306 18.75 7.51 -0.47
CA LEU A 306 19.47 6.66 0.48
C LEU A 306 19.68 7.34 1.84
N ILE A 307 19.95 8.64 1.86
CA ILE A 307 20.04 9.42 3.10
C ILE A 307 18.69 9.44 3.82
N GLU A 308 17.60 9.70 3.11
CA GLU A 308 16.23 9.68 3.68
C GLU A 308 15.93 8.32 4.30
N TRP A 309 16.23 7.22 3.60
CA TRP A 309 16.05 5.87 4.12
C TRP A 309 16.92 5.58 5.34
N LEU A 310 18.19 6.01 5.32
CA LEU A 310 19.11 5.84 6.45
C LEU A 310 18.65 6.60 7.68
N VAL A 311 18.25 7.87 7.53
CA VAL A 311 17.72 8.69 8.62
C VAL A 311 16.51 8.00 9.24
N VAL A 312 15.60 7.53 8.40
CA VAL A 312 14.41 6.80 8.82
C VAL A 312 14.76 5.51 9.57
N LEU A 313 15.67 4.70 9.05
CA LEU A 313 16.12 3.47 9.69
C LEU A 313 16.73 3.76 11.07
N VAL A 314 17.59 4.78 11.17
CA VAL A 314 18.21 5.19 12.44
C VAL A 314 17.15 5.65 13.44
N VAL A 315 16.16 6.44 13.02
CA VAL A 315 15.05 6.87 13.89
C VAL A 315 14.26 5.67 14.41
N ILE A 316 13.92 4.71 13.54
CA ILE A 316 13.22 3.47 13.94
C ILE A 316 14.05 2.69 14.97
N LEU A 317 15.34 2.51 14.71
CA LEU A 317 16.24 1.76 15.61
C LEU A 317 16.39 2.45 16.96
N ILE A 318 16.49 3.79 16.99
CA ILE A 318 16.53 4.56 18.24
C ILE A 318 15.24 4.40 19.02
N ILE A 319 14.08 4.54 18.37
CA ILE A 319 12.77 4.36 19.03
C ILE A 319 12.67 2.94 19.60
N ASN A 320 13.01 1.92 18.81
CA ASN A 320 12.99 0.53 19.24
C ASN A 320 13.90 0.32 20.46
N PHE A 321 15.13 0.84 20.41
CA PHE A 321 16.08 0.74 21.52
C PHE A 321 15.54 1.41 22.78
N VAL A 322 14.99 2.62 22.68
CA VAL A 322 14.40 3.36 23.81
C VAL A 322 13.23 2.57 24.41
N VAL A 323 12.34 2.03 23.57
CA VAL A 323 11.20 1.23 24.01
C VAL A 323 11.66 -0.01 24.78
N VAL A 324 12.60 -0.79 24.23
CA VAL A 324 13.13 -2.01 24.88
C VAL A 324 13.82 -1.67 26.20
N ARG A 325 14.49 -0.51 26.28
CA ARG A 325 15.16 -0.06 27.51
C ARG A 325 14.19 0.37 28.61
N ILE A 326 13.12 1.07 28.26
CA ILE A 326 12.12 1.57 29.23
C ILE A 326 11.17 0.45 29.66
N LYS A 327 10.87 -0.50 28.77
CA LYS A 327 9.86 -1.55 28.95
C LYS A 327 10.47 -2.94 28.72
N ARG A 328 11.34 -3.38 29.63
CA ARG A 328 11.99 -4.70 29.52
C ARG A 328 11.00 -5.87 29.52
N ASP A 329 9.87 -5.73 30.20
CA ASP A 329 8.85 -6.79 30.32
C ASP A 329 7.81 -6.79 29.18
N LEU A 330 7.97 -5.91 28.18
CA LEU A 330 6.98 -5.72 27.10
C LEU A 330 6.67 -7.03 26.38
N TYR A 331 7.70 -7.78 25.99
CA TYR A 331 7.56 -9.03 25.23
C TYR A 331 6.95 -10.17 26.05
N VAL A 332 7.04 -10.10 27.38
CA VAL A 332 6.45 -11.10 28.28
C VAL A 332 4.96 -10.84 28.45
N GLU A 333 4.57 -9.57 28.52
CA GLU A 333 3.18 -9.15 28.66
C GLU A 333 2.39 -9.35 27.37
N THR A 334 2.98 -9.07 26.20
CA THR A 334 2.31 -9.22 24.90
C THR A 334 2.10 -10.67 24.48
N ARG A 335 2.95 -11.60 24.92
CA ARG A 335 2.73 -13.05 24.72
C ARG A 335 1.41 -13.53 25.34
N LYS A 336 0.80 -12.76 26.26
CA LYS A 336 -0.51 -13.07 26.86
C LYS A 336 -1.69 -12.69 25.98
N TYR A 337 -1.48 -11.91 24.92
CA TYR A 337 -2.53 -11.38 24.05
C TYR A 337 -2.35 -11.89 22.61
N GLY A 338 -3.43 -12.38 22.00
CA GLY A 338 -3.42 -12.97 20.66
C GLY A 338 -3.14 -14.48 20.65
N SER A 339 -3.21 -15.09 19.47
CA SER A 339 -2.90 -16.51 19.30
C SER A 339 -1.42 -16.67 18.95
N ASP A 340 -0.74 -17.60 19.62
CA ASP A 340 0.65 -17.93 19.31
C ASP A 340 0.70 -18.69 17.98
N PRO A 341 1.31 -18.12 16.92
CA PRO A 341 1.42 -18.81 15.66
C PRO A 341 2.26 -20.09 15.75
N HIS A 342 3.21 -20.14 16.69
CA HIS A 342 3.99 -21.35 16.96
C HIS A 342 3.24 -22.39 17.81
N ASN A 343 2.07 -22.06 18.37
CA ASN A 343 1.23 -23.00 19.07
C ASN A 343 -0.24 -22.94 18.58
N PRO A 344 -0.59 -23.70 17.53
CA PRO A 344 -1.90 -23.61 16.88
C PRO A 344 -3.08 -24.07 17.75
N GLU A 345 -2.82 -24.71 18.90
CA GLU A 345 -3.84 -25.05 19.88
C GLU A 345 -4.44 -23.79 20.55
N THR A 346 -3.74 -22.66 20.50
CA THR A 346 -4.22 -21.35 21.00
C THR A 346 -5.22 -20.66 20.07
N TYR A 347 -5.41 -21.16 18.85
CA TYR A 347 -6.49 -20.69 17.98
C TYR A 347 -7.79 -21.30 18.49
N GLU A 348 -8.43 -20.70 19.50
CA GLU A 348 -9.75 -21.13 19.98
C GLU A 348 -10.65 -21.41 18.78
N LYS A 349 -11.05 -22.67 18.60
CA LYS A 349 -12.18 -22.97 17.72
C LYS A 349 -13.36 -22.41 18.50
N ASP A 350 -13.91 -21.27 18.09
CA ASP A 350 -15.22 -20.87 18.56
C ASP A 350 -16.15 -22.04 18.25
N SER A 351 -16.44 -22.85 19.28
CA SER A 351 -17.43 -23.90 19.20
C SER A 351 -18.72 -23.19 18.86
N ILE A 352 -19.28 -23.54 17.70
CA ILE A 352 -20.68 -23.31 17.31
C ILE A 352 -21.51 -23.15 18.58
N LEU A 353 -22.12 -21.97 18.77
CA LEU A 353 -22.97 -21.63 19.90
C LEU A 353 -23.75 -22.85 20.39
N THR A 354 -23.24 -23.54 21.41
CA THR A 354 -24.09 -24.41 22.22
C THR A 354 -24.89 -23.43 23.05
N ILE A 355 -26.11 -23.14 22.61
CA ILE A 355 -27.09 -22.38 23.37
C ILE A 355 -27.19 -23.08 24.74
N LYS A 356 -26.50 -22.54 25.74
CA LYS A 356 -26.74 -22.91 27.13
C LYS A 356 -28.19 -22.55 27.40
N THR A 357 -29.03 -23.57 27.50
CA THR A 357 -30.38 -23.47 28.03
C THR A 357 -30.29 -22.78 29.38
N VAL A 358 -30.60 -21.48 29.40
CA VAL A 358 -30.80 -20.72 30.63
C VAL A 358 -32.05 -21.31 31.29
N ARG A 359 -31.86 -22.06 32.39
CA ARG A 359 -32.97 -22.37 33.30
C ARG A 359 -33.39 -21.06 33.96
N VAL A 360 -34.51 -20.51 33.51
CA VAL A 360 -35.21 -19.42 34.20
C VAL A 360 -35.85 -20.00 35.47
N PRO A 361 -35.54 -19.48 36.68
CA PRO A 361 -36.27 -19.88 37.87
C PRO A 361 -37.67 -19.25 37.82
N LYS A 362 -38.70 -20.11 37.92
CA LYS A 362 -40.09 -19.69 38.18
C LYS A 362 -40.11 -18.85 39.46
N LYS A 363 -40.31 -17.53 39.34
CA LYS A 363 -40.86 -16.73 40.43
C LYS A 363 -42.36 -16.56 40.20
N SER A 364 -43.06 -16.81 41.28
CA SER A 364 -44.50 -16.83 41.46
C SER A 364 -45.17 -15.53 41.01
N VAL A 365 -46.37 -15.74 40.47
CA VAL A 365 -47.48 -14.81 40.32
C VAL A 365 -47.66 -13.98 41.60
N ASP A 366 -47.80 -12.65 41.48
CA ASP A 366 -48.92 -11.89 42.06
C ASP A 366 -48.83 -10.36 41.83
N SER A 367 -50.00 -9.81 41.46
CA SER A 367 -50.48 -8.41 41.55
C SER A 367 -49.69 -7.29 40.83
N VAL A 368 -50.16 -6.70 39.72
CA VAL A 368 -51.33 -5.81 39.51
C VAL A 368 -51.04 -4.32 39.82
N ARG A 369 -51.36 -3.48 38.82
CA ARG A 369 -51.75 -2.04 38.79
C ARG A 369 -50.71 -0.97 38.41
N THR A 370 -50.88 -0.47 37.17
CA THR A 370 -51.22 0.93 36.74
C THR A 370 -50.54 2.08 37.49
N VAL A 371 -49.99 3.10 36.83
CA VAL A 371 -50.45 3.88 35.66
C VAL A 371 -49.28 4.21 34.73
#